data_AF-A0A663DZX8-F1
#
_entry.id   AF-A0A663DZX8-F1
#
_cell.length_a   1.000
_cell.length_b   1.000
_cell.length_c   1.000
_cell.angle_alpha   90.00
_cell.angle_beta   90.00
_cell.angle_gamma   90.00
#
_symmetry.space_group_name_H-M   'P 1'
#
loop_
_entity.id
_entity.type
_entity.pdbx_description
1 polymer ?
#
loop_
_entity_poly.entity_id
_entity_poly.type
_entity_poly.pdbx_seq_one_letter_code
_entity_poly.pdbx_strand_id
1 'polypeptide(L)' 'KPAQNIHIRKPGAGFSFELIDEQKEFQATAHKFAVEKIILVAAQYGKTGEYPLPLIKRAWELGLINSHTPESCGNCWLG' A
#
# COMPACT_ATOMS: atom_id res chain seq x y z
N LYS A 1 25.84 -5.35 -21.72
CA LYS A 1 25.84 -4.96 -20.28
C LYS A 1 25.09 -3.64 -20.15
N PRO A 2 23.77 -3.60 -19.99
CA PRO A 2 23.06 -2.35 -19.75
C PRO A 2 22.84 -2.19 -18.24
N ALA A 3 23.38 -1.13 -17.62
CA ALA A 3 22.82 0.22 -17.56
C ALA A 3 21.60 0.26 -16.64
N GLN A 4 21.82 0.50 -15.35
CA GLN A 4 20.83 1.17 -14.50
C GLN A 4 21.50 2.25 -13.66
N ASN A 5 21.13 3.45 -14.07
CA ASN A 5 21.43 4.78 -13.59
C ASN A 5 20.97 4.95 -12.14
N ILE A 6 21.86 4.80 -11.17
CA ILE A 6 21.54 5.08 -9.77
C ILE A 6 21.66 6.59 -9.59
N HIS A 7 20.52 7.26 -9.45
CA HIS A 7 20.42 8.65 -9.05
C HIS A 7 20.99 8.82 -7.63
N ILE A 8 22.31 8.96 -7.52
CA ILE A 8 22.95 9.40 -6.28
C ILE A 8 22.75 10.91 -6.18
N ARG A 9 21.59 11.34 -5.68
CA ARG A 9 21.42 12.72 -5.23
C ARG A 9 21.91 12.81 -3.79
N LYS A 10 22.88 13.68 -3.56
CA LYS A 10 23.39 14.05 -2.24
C LYS A 10 22.22 14.65 -1.44
N PRO A 11 21.84 14.08 -0.28
CA PRO A 11 20.81 14.69 0.55
C PRO A 11 21.30 16.05 1.05
N GLY A 12 20.45 17.07 1.02
CA GLY A 12 20.57 18.16 1.99
C GLY A 12 20.57 17.53 3.39
N ALA A 13 21.34 18.07 4.32
CA ALA A 13 21.71 17.45 5.59
C ALA A 13 20.54 17.28 6.62
N GLY A 14 19.34 16.86 6.20
CA GLY A 14 18.15 16.69 7.02
C GLY A 14 17.28 15.49 6.60
N PHE A 15 16.24 15.23 7.40
CA PHE A 15 15.27 14.16 7.17
C PHE A 15 14.40 14.46 5.92
N SER A 16 14.19 13.46 5.07
CA SER A 16 13.34 13.56 3.87
C SER A 16 12.01 12.84 4.08
N PHE A 17 10.91 13.47 3.68
CA PHE A 17 9.57 12.85 3.65
C PHE A 17 9.22 12.26 2.28
N GLU A 18 10.15 12.30 1.33
CA GLU A 18 9.91 11.73 0.01
C GLU A 18 9.90 10.21 0.08
N LEU A 19 8.83 9.60 -0.42
CA LEU A 19 8.70 8.16 -0.54
C LEU A 19 9.61 7.60 -1.65
N ILE A 20 10.16 6.41 -1.45
CA ILE A 20 10.82 5.66 -2.52
C ILE A 20 9.79 5.16 -3.54
N ASP A 21 10.24 4.77 -4.72
CA ASP A 21 9.35 4.38 -5.83
C ASP A 21 8.42 3.23 -5.46
N GLU A 22 8.93 2.21 -4.75
CA GLU A 22 8.12 1.09 -4.25
C GLU A 22 7.00 1.53 -3.29
N GLN A 23 7.29 2.46 -2.38
CA GLN A 23 6.30 3.01 -1.46
C GLN A 23 5.24 3.85 -2.21
N LYS A 24 5.63 4.56 -3.28
CA LYS A 24 4.71 5.29 -4.16
C LYS A 24 3.78 4.33 -4.92
N GLU A 25 4.29 3.21 -5.42
CA GLU A 25 3.48 2.18 -6.09
C GLU A 25 2.48 1.52 -5.14
N PHE A 26 2.91 1.21 -3.91
CA PHE A 26 2.01 0.72 -2.87
C PHE A 26 0.90 1.74 -2.56
N GLN A 27 1.28 3.01 -2.34
CA GLN A 27 0.34 4.08 -2.09
C GLN A 27 -0.67 4.23 -3.24
N ALA A 28 -0.22 4.18 -4.49
CA ALA A 28 -1.09 4.27 -5.66
C ALA A 28 -2.10 3.11 -5.71
N THR A 29 -1.65 1.89 -5.42
CA THR A 29 -2.51 0.70 -5.38
C THR A 29 -3.54 0.79 -4.26
N ALA A 30 -3.11 1.17 -3.05
CA ALA A 30 -4.00 1.38 -1.90
C ALA A 30 -5.05 2.46 -2.18
N HIS A 31 -4.63 3.59 -2.76
CA HIS A 31 -5.52 4.70 -3.09
C HIS A 31 -6.56 4.29 -4.14
N LYS A 32 -6.15 3.58 -5.19
CA LYS A 32 -7.06 3.06 -6.22
C LYS A 32 -8.10 2.11 -5.62
N PHE A 33 -7.67 1.16 -4.78
CA PHE A 33 -8.59 0.24 -4.11
C PHE A 33 -9.57 0.98 -3.19
N ALA A 34 -9.10 2.00 -2.46
CA ALA A 34 -9.95 2.81 -1.59
C ALA A 34 -11.06 3.51 -2.38
N VAL A 35 -10.71 4.17 -3.49
CA VAL A 35 -11.67 4.91 -4.32
C VAL A 35 -12.65 3.97 -5.02
N GLU A 36 -12.14 2.90 -5.64
CA GLU A 36 -12.97 2.01 -6.48
C GLU A 36 -13.80 1.01 -5.68
N LYS A 37 -13.40 0.67 -4.45
CA LYS A 37 -14.05 -0.39 -3.66
C LYS A 37 -14.54 0.09 -2.30
N ILE A 38 -13.72 0.80 -1.53
CA ILE A 38 -14.06 1.14 -0.14
C ILE A 38 -15.09 2.27 -0.07
N ILE A 39 -14.84 3.39 -0.75
CA ILE A 39 -15.69 4.59 -0.66
C ILE A 39 -17.14 4.28 -1.05
N LEU A 40 -17.34 3.44 -2.08
CA LEU A 40 -18.67 3.09 -2.59
C LEU A 40 -19.57 2.41 -1.56
N VAL A 41 -18.99 1.63 -0.64
CA VAL A 41 -19.74 0.83 0.34
C VAL A 41 -19.59 1.35 1.78
N ALA A 42 -18.73 2.35 2.01
CA ALA A 42 -18.44 2.88 3.34
C ALA A 42 -19.70 3.37 4.07
N ALA A 43 -20.59 4.10 3.37
CA ALA A 43 -21.83 4.59 3.97
C ALA A 43 -22.81 3.48 4.31
N GLN A 44 -22.83 2.38 3.55
CA GLN A 44 -23.66 1.22 3.86
C GLN A 44 -23.14 0.52 5.12
N TYR A 45 -21.87 0.15 5.15
CA TYR A 45 -21.27 -0.52 6.31
C TYR A 45 -21.31 0.33 7.58
N GLY A 46 -21.17 1.66 7.46
CA GLY A 46 -21.35 2.57 8.58
C GLY A 46 -22.77 2.58 9.15
N LYS A 47 -23.79 2.37 8.30
CA LYS A 47 -25.21 2.30 8.72
C LYS A 47 -25.59 0.94 9.28
N THR A 48 -25.13 -0.15 8.64
CA THR A 48 -25.50 -1.52 9.03
C THR A 48 -24.67 -2.03 10.19
N GLY A 49 -23.46 -1.50 10.39
CA GLY A 49 -22.49 -2.02 11.36
C GLY A 49 -21.93 -3.40 10.98
N GLU A 50 -22.19 -3.87 9.76
CA GLU A 50 -21.68 -5.17 9.30
C GLU A 50 -20.16 -5.14 9.15
N TYR A 51 -19.50 -6.23 9.52
CA TYR A 51 -18.05 -6.35 9.34
C TYR A 51 -17.72 -6.61 7.85
N PRO A 52 -16.91 -5.75 7.18
CA PRO A 52 -16.68 -5.82 5.74
C PRO A 52 -15.63 -6.89 5.37
N LEU A 53 -15.81 -8.12 5.88
CA LEU A 53 -14.89 -9.24 5.66
C LEU A 53 -14.56 -9.48 4.17
N PRO A 54 -15.51 -9.39 3.22
CA PRO A 54 -15.18 -9.56 1.80
C PRO A 54 -14.18 -8.52 1.30
N LEU A 55 -14.32 -7.26 1.75
CA LEU A 55 -13.44 -6.15 1.37
C LEU A 55 -12.03 -6.35 1.93
N ILE A 56 -11.94 -6.79 3.19
CA ILE A 56 -10.67 -7.06 3.88
C ILE A 56 -9.94 -8.23 3.21
N LYS A 57 -10.65 -9.30 2.83
CA LYS A 57 -10.06 -10.42 2.07
C LYS A 57 -9.49 -9.95 0.73
N ARG A 58 -10.20 -9.06 0.01
CA ARG A 58 -9.66 -8.47 -1.23
C ARG A 58 -8.43 -7.61 -0.99
N ALA A 59 -8.42 -6.80 0.06
CA ALA A 59 -7.24 -6.00 0.43
C ALA A 59 -6.04 -6.90 0.78
N TRP A 60 -6.27 -8.03 1.45
CA TRP A 60 -5.24 -9.04 1.73
C TRP A 60 -4.68 -9.66 0.44
N GLU A 61 -5.53 -10.08 -0.49
CA GLU A 61 -5.12 -10.62 -1.79
C GLU A 61 -4.26 -9.65 -2.60
N LEU A 62 -4.47 -8.34 -2.41
CA LEU A 62 -3.69 -7.26 -3.04
C LEU A 62 -2.40 -6.90 -2.28
N GLY A 63 -2.09 -7.57 -1.18
CA GLY A 63 -0.92 -7.27 -0.36
C GLY A 63 -1.03 -5.96 0.45
N LEU A 64 -2.22 -5.38 0.56
CA LEU A 64 -2.46 -4.11 1.26
C LEU A 64 -2.62 -4.29 2.78
N ILE A 65 -2.52 -5.53 3.28
CA ILE A 65 -2.69 -5.89 4.68
C ILE A 65 -1.41 -6.55 5.19
N ASN A 66 -1.01 -6.19 6.42
CA ASN A 66 0.15 -6.74 7.11
C ASN A 66 1.49 -6.52 6.39
N SER A 67 1.68 -5.35 5.76
CA SER A 67 2.89 -5.08 4.97
C SER A 67 4.21 -5.07 5.76
N HIS A 68 4.16 -5.05 7.10
CA HIS A 68 5.35 -5.09 7.97
C HIS A 68 5.83 -6.52 8.29
N THR A 69 5.06 -7.53 7.89
CA THR A 69 5.28 -8.92 8.27
C THR A 69 6.22 -9.59 7.28
N PRO A 70 7.22 -10.37 7.74
CA PRO A 70 8.18 -11.06 6.87
C PRO A 70 7.50 -11.88 5.77
N GLU A 71 8.10 -11.93 4.57
CA GLU A 71 7.54 -12.68 3.44
C GLU A 71 7.32 -14.18 3.74
N SER A 72 8.12 -14.74 4.65
CA SER A 72 7.96 -16.12 5.14
C SER A 72 6.61 -16.38 5.80
N CYS A 73 5.88 -15.33 6.18
CA CYS A 73 4.55 -15.38 6.76
C CYS A 73 3.42 -15.14 5.73
N GLY A 74 3.74 -15.02 4.44
CA GLY A 74 2.75 -15.05 3.35
C GLY A 74 2.20 -13.69 2.90
N ASN A 75 2.88 -12.58 3.17
CA ASN A 75 2.53 -11.22 2.73
C ASN A 75 3.71 -10.45 2.14
N CYS A 76 3.38 -9.34 1.46
CA CYS A 76 4.35 -8.43 0.83
C CYS A 76 5.01 -7.57 1.90
N TRP A 77 6.34 -7.63 1.99
CA TRP A 77 7.13 -6.82 2.91
C TRP A 77 7.32 -5.42 2.31
N LEU A 78 6.92 -4.37 3.03
CA LEU A 78 7.26 -2.98 2.74
C LEU A 78 8.04 -2.42 3.93
N GLY A 79 9.30 -2.07 3.66
CA GLY A 79 10.24 -1.45 4.59
C GLY A 79 10.19 0.07 4.60
#